data_AF-A0A0W0TWM7-F1
#
_entry.id   AF-A0A0W0TWM7-F1
#
_cell.length_a   1.000
_cell.length_b   1.000
_cell.length_c   1.000
_cell.angle_alpha   90.00
_cell.angle_beta   90.00
_cell.angle_gamma   90.00
#
_symmetry.space_group_name_H-M   'P 1'
#
loop_
_entity.id
_entity.type
_entity.pdbx_description
1 polymer ?
#
loop_
_entity_poly.entity_id
_entity_poly.type
_entity_poly.pdbx_seq_one_letter_code
_entity_poly.pdbx_strand_id
1 'polypeptide(L)'
;MDSAIVRADISQVLTRIKTMTASGGIAPDKVLQQAPAGRFSGVLEAARNSLQSVNAAQNQMETVKNAWLSGEPNTSISQVMLASVKSRVAFEGLLVVRNKLLESYREIMNMPV
;
A
#
# COMPACT_ATOMS: atom_id res chain seq x y z
N MET A 1 1.14 -14.92 47.43
CA MET A 1 2.38 -15.45 46.81
C MET A 1 2.58 -14.92 45.37
N ASP A 2 1.99 -13.78 45.01
CA ASP A 2 1.83 -13.35 43.59
C ASP A 2 2.80 -12.23 43.15
N SER A 3 3.44 -11.52 44.08
CA SER A 3 4.22 -10.32 43.74
C SER A 3 5.65 -10.58 43.26
N ALA A 4 6.16 -11.81 43.41
CA ALA A 4 7.49 -12.21 42.97
C ALA A 4 7.52 -12.61 41.48
N ILE A 5 6.40 -13.12 40.95
CA ILE A 5 6.27 -13.57 39.56
C ILE A 5 6.16 -12.36 38.62
N VAL A 6 5.41 -11.33 39.01
CA VAL A 6 5.22 -10.09 38.22
C VAL A 6 6.52 -9.30 38.05
N ARG A 7 7.40 -9.28 39.06
CA ARG A 7 8.69 -8.57 38.97
C ARG A 7 9.69 -9.28 38.04
N ALA A 8 9.65 -10.60 38.00
CA ALA A 8 10.47 -11.38 37.08
C ALA A 8 10.06 -11.14 35.62
N ASP A 9 8.75 -11.02 35.36
CA ASP A 9 8.20 -10.81 34.01
C ASP A 9 8.63 -9.45 33.42
N ILE A 10 8.63 -8.38 34.22
CA ILE A 10 9.05 -7.05 33.78
C ILE A 10 10.53 -7.03 33.36
N SER A 11 11.40 -7.70 34.12
CA SER A 11 12.82 -7.80 33.75
C SER A 11 13.03 -8.59 32.47
N GLN A 12 12.25 -9.66 32.24
CA GLN A 12 12.29 -10.44 31.00
C GLN A 12 11.83 -9.63 29.79
N VAL A 13 10.78 -8.81 29.93
CA VAL A 13 10.30 -7.92 28.87
C VAL A 13 11.33 -6.85 28.54
N LEU A 14 11.99 -6.26 29.53
CA LEU A 14 13.05 -5.27 29.30
C LEU A 14 14.29 -5.89 28.63
N THR A 15 14.66 -7.11 29.01
CA THR A 15 15.73 -7.86 28.34
C THR A 15 15.32 -8.23 26.92
N ARG A 16 14.05 -8.55 26.67
CA ARG A 16 13.50 -8.86 25.34
C ARG A 16 13.45 -7.64 24.42
N ILE A 17 13.11 -6.47 24.95
CA ILE A 17 13.18 -5.21 24.20
C ILE A 17 14.65 -4.90 23.86
N LYS A 18 15.56 -5.08 24.83
CA LYS A 18 16.99 -4.84 24.61
C LYS A 18 17.59 -5.81 23.58
N THR A 19 17.23 -7.09 23.60
CA THR A 19 17.67 -8.05 22.59
C THR A 19 16.99 -7.84 21.24
N MET A 20 15.72 -7.41 21.18
CA MET A 20 15.10 -6.97 19.91
C MET A 20 15.78 -5.73 19.32
N THR A 21 16.27 -4.80 20.14
CA THR A 21 17.06 -3.66 19.66
C THR A 21 18.51 -4.02 19.31
N ALA A 22 19.09 -5.05 19.95
CA ALA A 22 20.48 -5.46 19.76
C ALA A 22 20.66 -6.53 18.66
N SER A 23 19.61 -7.29 18.31
CA SER A 23 19.64 -8.36 17.30
C SER A 23 19.12 -7.96 15.92
N GLY A 24 18.82 -6.69 15.71
CA GLY A 24 18.31 -6.24 14.42
C GLY A 24 17.53 -4.97 14.58
N GLY A 25 18.26 -3.86 14.57
CA GLY A 25 17.73 -2.64 14.00
C GLY A 25 16.99 -2.97 12.71
N ILE A 26 16.00 -2.16 12.40
CA ILE A 26 15.19 -2.19 11.18
C ILE A 26 16.17 -1.98 10.02
N ALA A 27 16.91 -3.03 9.66
CA ALA A 27 17.69 -3.14 8.46
C ALA A 27 16.65 -3.43 7.39
N PRO A 28 16.42 -2.52 6.42
CA PRO A 28 15.54 -2.76 5.29
C PRO A 28 16.04 -3.89 4.37
N ASP A 29 17.12 -4.59 4.75
CA ASP A 29 17.99 -5.29 3.82
C ASP A 29 17.69 -6.80 3.71
N LYS A 30 17.00 -7.41 4.68
CA LYS A 30 16.70 -8.86 4.62
C LYS A 30 15.45 -9.23 3.82
N VAL A 31 14.77 -8.25 3.21
CA VAL A 31 13.77 -8.48 2.15
C VAL A 31 14.40 -8.44 0.74
N LEU A 32 15.72 -8.24 0.62
CA LEU A 32 16.43 -8.16 -0.66
C LEU A 32 17.13 -9.47 -1.08
N GLN A 33 17.16 -10.50 -0.23
CA GLN A 33 18.01 -11.67 -0.51
C GLN A 33 17.41 -12.73 -1.43
N GLN A 34 16.26 -12.49 -2.07
CA GLN A 34 15.78 -13.32 -3.18
C GLN A 34 14.60 -12.64 -3.89
N ALA A 35 14.87 -11.97 -5.02
CA ALA A 35 14.06 -12.13 -6.24
C ALA A 35 14.66 -11.31 -7.40
N PRO A 36 14.54 -11.82 -8.64
CA PRO A 36 15.36 -11.50 -9.80
C PRO A 36 14.85 -10.21 -10.47
N ALA A 37 15.32 -9.91 -11.67
CA ALA A 37 14.74 -8.90 -12.58
C ALA A 37 13.17 -8.91 -12.68
N GLY A 38 12.50 -9.96 -12.19
CA GLY A 38 11.05 -10.02 -11.99
C GLY A 38 10.45 -9.07 -10.93
N ARG A 39 11.21 -8.56 -9.95
CA ARG A 39 10.65 -7.68 -8.90
C ARG A 39 10.25 -6.30 -9.45
N PHE A 40 11.07 -5.72 -10.31
CA PHE A 40 10.75 -4.48 -11.03
C PHE A 40 9.61 -4.70 -12.04
N SER A 41 9.61 -5.83 -12.74
CA SER A 41 8.49 -6.19 -13.63
C SER A 41 7.17 -6.28 -12.87
N GLY A 42 7.16 -6.82 -11.65
CA GLY A 42 5.97 -6.89 -10.80
C GLY A 42 5.48 -5.52 -10.34
N VAL A 43 6.40 -4.60 -10.02
CA VAL A 43 6.06 -3.21 -9.67
C VAL A 43 5.53 -2.44 -10.89
N LEU A 44 6.10 -2.67 -12.07
CA LEU A 44 5.60 -2.11 -13.33
C LEU A 44 4.18 -2.60 -13.65
N GLU A 45 3.92 -3.90 -13.47
CA GLU A 45 2.60 -4.47 -13.65
C GLU A 45 1.59 -3.88 -12.66
N ALA A 46 1.97 -3.73 -11.38
CA ALA A 46 1.16 -3.06 -10.37
C ALA A 46 0.86 -1.59 -10.73
N ALA A 47 1.83 -0.87 -11.32
CA ALA A 47 1.63 0.49 -11.80
C ALA A 47 0.63 0.54 -12.95
N ARG A 48 0.74 -0.37 -13.93
CA ARG A 48 -0.22 -0.48 -15.04
C ARG A 48 -1.63 -0.79 -14.53
N ASN A 49 -1.76 -1.75 -13.64
CA ASN A 49 -3.05 -2.14 -13.06
C ASN A 49 -3.69 -0.99 -12.24
N SER A 50 -2.88 -0.21 -11.52
CA SER A 50 -3.36 0.95 -10.77
C SER A 50 -3.85 2.07 -11.68
N LEU A 51 -3.12 2.34 -12.77
CA LEU A 51 -3.54 3.27 -13.83
C LEU A 51 -4.87 2.84 -14.47
N GLN A 52 -5.00 1.56 -14.81
CA GLN A 52 -6.26 1.02 -15.34
C GLN A 52 -7.41 1.14 -14.34
N SER A 53 -7.15 0.88 -13.06
CA SER A 53 -8.15 0.99 -12.00
C SER A 53 -8.63 2.43 -11.81
N VAL A 54 -7.74 3.41 -11.88
CA VAL A 54 -8.08 4.84 -11.82
C VAL A 54 -8.90 5.27 -13.04
N ASN A 55 -8.54 4.79 -14.24
CA ASN A 55 -9.30 5.06 -15.45
C ASN A 55 -10.72 4.44 -15.39
N ALA A 56 -10.83 3.20 -14.90
CA ALA A 56 -12.10 2.53 -14.71
C ALA A 56 -12.99 3.25 -13.67
N ALA A 57 -12.41 3.70 -12.56
CA ALA A 57 -13.14 4.45 -11.53
C ALA A 57 -13.65 5.80 -12.05
N GLN A 58 -12.86 6.50 -12.87
CA GLN A 58 -13.28 7.74 -13.52
C GLN A 58 -14.42 7.51 -14.53
N ASN A 59 -14.29 6.52 -15.43
CA ASN A 59 -15.36 6.17 -16.38
C ASN A 59 -16.65 5.75 -15.67
N GLN A 60 -16.53 4.99 -14.57
CA GLN A 60 -17.69 4.60 -13.77
C GLN A 60 -18.37 5.82 -13.16
N MET A 61 -17.61 6.76 -12.60
CA MET A 61 -18.15 8.02 -12.07
C MET A 61 -18.89 8.82 -13.16
N GLU A 62 -18.32 8.95 -14.35
CA GLU A 62 -18.95 9.66 -15.47
C GLU A 62 -20.25 8.99 -15.93
N THR A 63 -20.26 7.65 -16.01
CA THR A 63 -21.44 6.88 -16.38
C THR A 63 -22.57 7.08 -15.38
N VAL A 64 -22.26 6.97 -14.09
CA VAL A 64 -23.25 7.14 -13.00
C VAL A 64 -23.71 8.60 -12.90
N LYS A 65 -22.81 9.58 -13.14
CA LYS A 65 -23.16 11.00 -13.22
C LYS A 65 -24.13 11.27 -14.37
N ASN A 66 -23.85 10.73 -15.56
CA ASN A 66 -24.70 10.93 -16.73
C ASN A 66 -26.07 10.25 -16.56
N ALA A 67 -26.10 9.03 -16.02
CA ALA A 67 -27.34 8.33 -15.66
C ALA A 67 -28.22 9.14 -14.69
N TRP A 68 -27.60 9.78 -13.69
CA TRP A 68 -28.29 10.68 -12.77
C TRP A 68 -28.82 11.93 -13.48
N LEU A 69 -28.01 12.57 -14.33
CA LEU A 69 -28.40 13.77 -15.10
C LEU A 69 -29.53 13.46 -16.10
N SER A 70 -29.57 12.24 -16.65
CA SER A 70 -30.62 11.77 -17.55
C SER A 70 -31.93 11.44 -16.83
N GLY A 71 -31.98 11.54 -15.50
CA GLY A 71 -33.19 11.32 -14.70
C GLY A 71 -33.56 9.85 -14.51
N GLU A 72 -32.60 8.92 -14.63
CA GLU A 72 -32.87 7.51 -14.38
C GLU A 72 -33.28 7.28 -12.91
N PRO A 73 -34.44 6.65 -12.65
CA PRO A 73 -34.99 6.50 -11.31
C PRO A 73 -34.17 5.59 -10.39
N ASN A 74 -33.24 4.81 -10.94
CA ASN A 74 -32.40 3.86 -10.20
C ASN A 74 -31.03 4.44 -9.78
N THR A 75 -30.68 5.64 -10.24
CA THR A 75 -29.37 6.25 -9.95
C THR A 75 -29.56 7.40 -8.95
N SER A 76 -29.08 7.22 -7.72
CA SER A 76 -29.15 8.27 -6.71
C SER A 76 -27.89 9.14 -6.72
N ILE A 77 -28.03 10.40 -6.31
CA ILE A 77 -26.90 11.31 -6.09
C ILE A 77 -25.85 10.71 -5.14
N SER A 78 -26.28 9.87 -4.20
CA SER A 78 -25.40 9.14 -3.29
C SER A 78 -24.47 8.16 -4.03
N GLN A 79 -24.91 7.53 -5.12
CA GLN A 79 -24.05 6.67 -5.94
C GLN A 79 -23.00 7.46 -6.71
N VAL A 80 -23.36 8.64 -7.24
CA VAL A 80 -22.40 9.56 -7.89
C VAL A 80 -21.33 10.00 -6.88
N MET A 81 -21.76 10.37 -5.67
CA MET A 81 -20.86 10.77 -4.59
C MET A 81 -19.95 9.61 -4.15
N LEU A 82 -20.49 8.39 -4.03
CA LEU A 82 -19.70 7.20 -3.70
C LEU A 82 -18.67 6.86 -4.79
N ALA A 83 -19.08 6.91 -6.06
CA ALA A 83 -18.18 6.71 -7.20
C ALA A 83 -17.07 7.77 -7.22
N SER A 84 -17.40 9.01 -6.88
CA SER A 84 -16.43 10.11 -6.77
C SER A 84 -15.40 9.86 -5.66
N VAL A 85 -15.84 9.42 -4.48
CA VAL A 85 -14.95 9.05 -3.36
C VAL A 85 -14.07 7.85 -3.74
N LYS A 86 -14.63 6.83 -4.39
CA LYS A 86 -13.88 5.66 -4.87
C LYS A 86 -12.78 6.05 -5.86
N SER A 87 -13.08 6.96 -6.80
CA SER A 87 -12.09 7.48 -7.74
C SER A 87 -10.96 8.26 -7.05
N ARG A 88 -11.27 9.03 -6.00
CA ARG A 88 -10.26 9.76 -5.23
C ARG A 88 -9.31 8.80 -4.49
N VAL A 89 -9.85 7.79 -3.81
CA VAL A 89 -9.04 6.80 -3.09
C VAL A 89 -8.16 5.98 -4.05
N ALA A 90 -8.70 5.61 -5.23
CA ALA A 90 -7.92 4.92 -6.26
C ALA A 90 -6.73 5.77 -6.76
N PHE A 91 -6.93 7.08 -6.91
CA PHE A 91 -5.86 8.00 -7.31
C PHE A 91 -4.79 8.17 -6.23
N GLU A 92 -5.18 8.25 -4.95
CA GLU A 92 -4.22 8.27 -3.82
C GLU A 92 -3.38 6.99 -3.79
N GLY A 93 -3.99 5.83 -4.03
CA GLY A 93 -3.28 4.56 -4.17
C GLY A 93 -2.23 4.57 -5.29
N LEU A 94 -2.54 5.19 -6.43
CA LEU A 94 -1.61 5.32 -7.56
C LEU A 94 -0.34 6.10 -7.18
N LEU A 95 -0.44 7.12 -6.33
CA LEU A 95 0.73 7.89 -5.87
C LEU A 95 1.72 7.02 -5.09
N VAL A 96 1.21 6.06 -4.31
CA VAL A 96 2.04 5.09 -3.58
C VAL A 96 2.78 4.18 -4.57
N VAL A 97 2.08 3.69 -5.60
CA VAL A 97 2.69 2.84 -6.62
C VAL A 97 3.72 3.59 -7.46
N ARG A 98 3.47 4.87 -7.79
CA ARG A 98 4.46 5.75 -8.44
C ARG A 98 5.73 5.85 -7.61
N ASN A 99 5.62 6.08 -6.30
CA ASN A 99 6.78 6.18 -5.42
C ASN A 99 7.55 4.86 -5.35
N LYS A 100 6.84 3.72 -5.31
CA LYS A 100 7.47 2.39 -5.38
C LYS A 100 8.14 2.10 -6.71
N LEU A 101 7.59 2.57 -7.83
CA LEU A 101 8.23 2.43 -9.14
C LEU A 101 9.56 3.19 -9.21
N LEU A 102 9.61 4.41 -8.65
CA LEU A 102 10.85 5.19 -8.56
C LEU A 102 11.89 4.54 -7.64
N GLU A 103 11.43 3.97 -6.51
CA GLU A 103 12.27 3.21 -5.59
C GLU A 103 12.88 1.97 -6.26
N SER A 104 12.07 1.16 -6.95
CA SER A 104 12.54 -0.02 -7.66
C SER A 104 13.44 0.30 -8.86
N TYR A 105 13.25 1.45 -9.52
CA TYR A 105 14.18 1.91 -10.55
C TYR A 105 15.55 2.26 -9.96
N ARG A 106 15.57 2.97 -8.82
CA ARG A 106 16.79 3.27 -8.08
C ARG A 106 17.49 2.00 -7.58
N GLU A 107 16.73 1.02 -7.12
CA GLU A 107 17.23 -0.29 -6.68
C GLU A 107 17.98 -1.01 -7.82
N ILE A 108 17.45 -1.00 -9.05
CA ILE A 108 18.17 -1.54 -10.22
C ILE A 108 19.46 -0.76 -10.51
N MET A 109 19.41 0.58 -10.45
CA MET A 109 20.58 1.42 -10.72
C MET A 109 21.72 1.25 -9.71
N ASN A 110 21.38 1.02 -8.44
CA ASN A 110 22.35 0.82 -7.37
C ASN A 110 22.80 -0.64 -7.22
N MET A 111 22.32 -1.54 -8.08
CA MET A 111 22.78 -2.93 -8.10
C MET A 111 24.22 -2.95 -8.65
N PRO A 112 25.24 -3.34 -7.85
CA PRO A 112 26.55 -3.59 -8.41
C PRO A 112 26.44 -4.80 -9.34
N VAL A 113 26.95 -4.65 -10.56
CA VAL A 113 27.17 -5.77 -11.50
C VAL A 113 28.22 -6.73 -10.97
#